data_AF-A0A927Y0H4-F1
#
_entry.id   AF-A0A927Y0H4-F1
#
_cell.length_a   1.000
_cell.length_b   1.000
_cell.length_c   1.000
_cell.angle_alpha   90.00
_cell.angle_beta   90.00
_cell.angle_gamma   90.00
#
_symmetry.space_group_name_H-M   'P 1'
#
loop_
_entity.id
_entity.type
_entity.pdbx_description
1 polymer ?
#
loop_
_entity_poly.entity_id
_entity_poly.type
_entity_poly.pdbx_seq_one_letter_code
_entity_poly.pdbx_strand_id
1 'polypeptide(L)'
;MENSLQGKHFSITDPQNVSTVIYQVNKTEKEYLSFAPKFTIERLEYTEEMVGEKKKKTFYVNEPDPDGSKLVILSFAKEKVVINNGVLDENKITISKKPMPFKFKTLYSEQEMEYKEFTYTPNLKRPITIIDPETTEEIKPILYMDEKTNEVKGKCKLKPYKSYFAFEIRENDDKSVDIVGGNPVIEN
;
A
#
# COMPACT_ATOMS: atom_id res chain seq x y z
N MET A 1 26.44 20.25 7.45
CA MET A 1 26.23 19.83 6.05
C MET A 1 24.76 19.45 5.96
N GLU A 2 23.94 20.40 5.50
CA GLU A 2 22.53 20.19 5.20
C GLU A 2 22.43 19.31 3.95
N ASN A 3 22.05 18.05 4.12
CA ASN A 3 21.82 17.13 3.02
C ASN A 3 20.66 16.22 3.41
N SER A 4 19.48 16.79 3.65
CA SER A 4 18.33 15.98 4.07
C SER A 4 17.02 16.68 3.74
N LEU A 5 16.63 16.68 2.46
CA LEU A 5 15.25 16.86 1.96
C LEU A 5 15.16 16.78 0.42
N GLN A 6 16.15 16.16 -0.26
CA GLN A 6 15.99 15.92 -1.69
C GLN A 6 15.24 14.61 -1.88
N GLY A 7 14.02 14.70 -2.41
CA GLY A 7 13.25 13.54 -2.83
C GLY A 7 14.04 12.68 -3.81
N LYS A 8 13.82 11.37 -3.78
CA LYS A 8 14.44 10.39 -4.67
C LYS A 8 13.43 9.90 -5.70
N HIS A 9 13.92 9.32 -6.79
CA HIS A 9 13.06 8.68 -7.76
C HIS A 9 13.73 7.47 -8.39
N PHE A 10 12.92 6.55 -8.89
CA PHE A 10 13.39 5.38 -9.64
C PHE A 10 12.31 4.94 -10.61
N SER A 11 12.71 4.25 -11.68
CA SER A 11 11.77 3.78 -12.70
C SER A 11 11.58 2.27 -12.67
N ILE A 12 10.35 1.82 -12.91
CA ILE A 12 10.00 0.43 -13.24
C ILE A 12 9.37 0.43 -14.63
N THR A 13 9.64 -0.60 -15.42
CA THR A 13 9.00 -0.79 -16.73
C THR A 13 8.00 -1.92 -16.63
N ASP A 14 6.73 -1.57 -16.73
CA ASP A 14 5.61 -2.50 -16.77
C ASP A 14 5.47 -3.10 -18.17
N PRO A 15 5.41 -4.45 -18.28
CA PRO A 15 4.95 -5.11 -19.49
C PRO A 15 3.50 -4.72 -19.85
N GLN A 16 3.09 -5.04 -21.08
CA GLN A 16 1.69 -4.88 -21.48
C GLN A 16 0.75 -5.64 -20.53
N ASN A 17 -0.37 -5.01 -20.17
CA ASN A 17 -1.39 -5.56 -19.25
C ASN A 17 -0.91 -5.77 -17.80
N VAL A 18 0.20 -5.14 -17.42
CA VAL A 18 0.65 -5.04 -16.04
C VAL A 18 0.60 -3.57 -15.61
N SER A 19 0.16 -3.32 -14.38
CA SER A 19 0.24 -2.00 -13.76
C SER A 19 0.84 -2.16 -12.37
N THR A 20 2.01 -1.57 -12.17
CA THR A 20 2.68 -1.55 -10.86
C THR A 20 2.29 -0.31 -10.07
N VAL A 21 2.00 -0.49 -8.79
CA VAL A 21 1.89 0.57 -7.79
C VAL A 21 2.85 0.26 -6.64
N ILE A 22 3.38 1.30 -6.01
CA ILE A 22 4.39 1.16 -4.95
C ILE A 22 3.95 1.98 -3.74
N TYR A 23 4.19 1.43 -2.56
CA TYR A 23 3.95 2.12 -1.30
C TYR A 23 5.26 2.21 -0.52
N GLN A 24 5.52 3.36 0.10
CA GLN A 24 6.52 3.50 1.13
C GLN A 24 5.93 3.05 2.47
N VAL A 25 6.68 2.27 3.23
CA VAL A 25 6.33 1.89 4.61
C VAL A 25 7.03 2.87 5.56
N ASN A 26 6.23 3.61 6.32
CA ASN A 26 6.70 4.62 7.25
C ASN A 26 6.51 4.16 8.69
N LYS A 27 7.40 4.57 9.59
CA LYS A 27 7.24 4.37 11.03
C LYS A 27 6.54 5.58 11.64
N THR A 28 5.54 5.31 12.45
CA THR A 28 4.80 6.34 13.17
C THR A 28 5.66 6.98 14.25
N GLU A 29 5.48 8.29 14.44
CA GLU A 29 6.19 9.07 15.45
C GLU A 29 5.94 8.54 16.86
N LYS A 30 6.97 8.63 17.73
CA LYS A 30 6.96 7.99 19.05
C LYS A 30 5.78 8.44 19.93
N GLU A 31 5.37 9.69 19.80
CA GLU A 31 4.26 10.27 20.56
C GLU A 31 2.88 9.68 20.23
N TYR A 32 2.72 9.07 19.05
CA TYR A 32 1.46 8.47 18.61
C TYR A 32 1.40 6.95 18.78
N LEU A 33 2.51 6.30 19.15
CA LEU A 33 2.60 4.83 19.18
C LEU A 33 1.64 4.15 20.18
N SER A 34 1.10 4.87 21.16
CA SER A 34 0.16 4.31 22.14
C SER A 34 -1.28 4.20 21.65
N PHE A 35 -1.66 4.93 20.59
CA PHE A 35 -3.04 4.98 20.08
C PHE A 35 -3.14 4.94 18.55
N ALA A 36 -2.00 4.91 17.86
CA ALA A 36 -1.93 4.86 16.40
C ALA A 36 -1.14 3.62 15.93
N PRO A 37 -1.38 3.14 14.70
CA PRO A 37 -0.62 2.03 14.15
C PRO A 37 0.87 2.36 14.11
N LYS A 38 1.73 1.41 14.49
CA LYS A 38 3.20 1.61 14.54
C LYS A 38 3.82 1.89 13.17
N PHE A 39 3.27 1.26 12.15
CA PHE A 39 3.68 1.44 10.77
C PHE A 39 2.50 1.92 9.93
N THR A 40 2.80 2.68 8.91
CA THR A 40 1.81 3.18 7.96
C THR A 40 2.34 3.01 6.53
N ILE A 41 1.44 3.09 5.57
CA ILE A 41 1.77 3.03 4.15
C ILE A 41 1.35 4.31 3.44
N GLU A 42 2.13 4.68 2.45
CA GLU A 42 1.88 5.85 1.61
C GLU A 42 2.14 5.49 0.16
N ARG A 43 1.15 5.69 -0.71
CA ARG A 43 1.26 5.39 -2.14
C ARG A 43 2.23 6.38 -2.77
N LEU A 44 3.24 5.88 -3.48
CA LEU A 44 4.16 6.72 -4.21
C LEU A 44 3.47 7.32 -5.44
N GLU A 45 3.66 8.62 -5.64
CA GLU A 45 3.32 9.28 -6.90
C GLU A 45 4.26 8.81 -8.01
N TYR A 46 3.76 8.84 -9.25
CA TYR A 46 4.56 8.50 -10.41
C TYR A 46 4.16 9.28 -11.65
N THR A 47 5.11 9.40 -12.57
CA THR A 47 4.86 9.76 -13.97
C THR A 47 4.96 8.51 -14.84
N GLU A 48 4.23 8.47 -15.95
CA GLU A 48 4.24 7.34 -16.90
C GLU A 48 4.57 7.84 -18.31
N GLU A 49 5.45 7.10 -19.00
CA GLU A 49 5.76 7.29 -20.42
C GLU A 49 5.69 5.95 -21.17
N MET A 50 5.27 5.99 -22.44
CA MET A 50 5.24 4.81 -23.30
C MET A 50 6.61 4.56 -23.92
N VAL A 51 7.12 3.34 -23.78
CA VAL A 51 8.37 2.87 -24.40
C VAL A 51 8.05 1.63 -25.24
N GLY A 52 7.73 1.85 -26.51
CA GLY A 52 7.14 0.81 -27.36
C GLY A 52 5.76 0.39 -26.83
N GLU A 53 5.56 -0.90 -26.60
CA GLU A 53 4.32 -1.45 -26.00
C GLU A 53 4.35 -1.49 -24.46
N LYS A 54 5.47 -1.06 -23.85
CA LYS A 54 5.66 -1.07 -22.40
C LYS A 54 5.40 0.31 -21.81
N LYS A 55 5.10 0.34 -20.51
CA LYS A 55 4.91 1.56 -19.74
C LYS A 55 6.07 1.73 -18.77
N LYS A 56 6.85 2.80 -18.91
CA LYS A 56 7.88 3.16 -17.95
C LYS A 56 7.27 4.12 -16.92
N LYS A 57 7.17 3.67 -15.67
CA LYS A 57 6.70 4.45 -14.54
C LYS A 57 7.89 4.94 -13.73
N THR A 58 7.97 6.24 -13.46
CA THR A 58 8.98 6.83 -12.58
C THR A 58 8.32 7.23 -11.27
N PHE A 59 8.64 6.53 -10.19
CA PHE A 59 8.10 6.73 -8.85
C PHE A 59 8.93 7.74 -8.08
N TYR A 60 8.27 8.59 -7.30
CA TYR A 60 8.88 9.63 -6.49
C TYR A 60 8.73 9.31 -5.00
N VAL A 61 9.83 9.42 -4.27
CA VAL A 61 9.95 9.22 -2.82
C VAL A 61 10.29 10.58 -2.21
N ASN A 62 9.29 11.27 -1.69
CA ASN A 62 9.43 12.65 -1.21
C ASN A 62 10.28 12.74 0.06
N GLU A 63 10.03 11.86 1.02
CA GLU A 63 10.71 11.79 2.31
C GLU A 63 11.40 10.43 2.47
N PRO A 64 12.55 10.21 1.79
CA PRO A 64 13.27 8.96 1.91
C PRO A 64 13.85 8.82 3.34
N ASP A 65 13.64 7.65 3.95
CA ASP A 65 14.25 7.27 5.22
C ASP A 65 15.80 7.26 5.06
N PRO A 66 16.55 7.99 5.91
CA PRO A 66 18.00 8.00 5.91
C PRO A 66 18.63 6.61 6.09
N ASP A 67 17.96 5.71 6.81
CA ASP A 67 18.42 4.34 7.07
C ASP A 67 17.92 3.33 6.02
N GLY A 68 17.30 3.83 4.94
CA GLY A 68 16.77 3.04 3.84
C GLY A 68 15.25 2.93 3.87
N SER A 69 14.60 3.40 2.79
CA SER A 69 13.15 3.41 2.69
C SER A 69 12.61 2.04 2.30
N LYS A 70 11.77 1.45 3.15
CA LYS A 70 11.07 0.19 2.86
C LYS A 70 9.94 0.43 1.87
N LEU A 71 9.85 -0.43 0.86
CA LEU A 71 8.89 -0.34 -0.23
C LEU A 71 8.06 -1.63 -0.33
N VAL A 72 6.76 -1.48 -0.54
CA VAL A 72 5.86 -2.55 -1.02
C VAL A 72 5.63 -2.33 -2.50
N ILE A 73 5.93 -3.33 -3.33
CA ILE A 73 5.79 -3.27 -4.78
C ILE A 73 4.67 -4.24 -5.17
N LEU A 74 3.60 -3.72 -5.75
CA LEU A 74 2.45 -4.51 -6.18
C LEU A 74 2.28 -4.40 -7.69
N SER A 75 2.55 -5.49 -8.40
CA SER A 75 2.36 -5.55 -9.86
C SER A 75 1.07 -6.29 -10.19
N PHE A 76 0.05 -5.55 -10.60
CA PHE A 76 -1.27 -6.08 -10.94
C PHE A 76 -1.28 -6.55 -12.40
N ALA A 77 -1.74 -7.78 -12.61
CA ALA A 77 -2.12 -8.34 -13.89
C ALA A 77 -3.59 -8.74 -13.85
N LYS A 78 -4.17 -9.14 -14.99
CA LYS A 78 -5.61 -9.41 -15.16
C LYS A 78 -6.28 -10.20 -14.00
N GLU A 79 -5.64 -11.23 -13.47
CA GLU A 79 -6.25 -12.14 -12.47
C GLU A 79 -5.41 -12.31 -11.19
N LYS A 80 -4.26 -11.65 -11.11
CA LYS A 80 -3.34 -11.79 -9.99
C LYS A 80 -2.53 -10.54 -9.74
N VAL A 81 -2.12 -10.35 -8.50
CA VAL A 81 -1.07 -9.40 -8.13
C VAL A 81 0.18 -10.16 -7.74
N VAL A 82 1.33 -9.64 -8.11
CA VAL A 82 2.61 -10.06 -7.56
C VAL A 82 2.99 -9.09 -6.46
N ILE A 83 3.03 -9.60 -5.23
CA ILE A 83 3.42 -8.84 -4.05
C ILE A 83 4.93 -9.01 -3.89
N ASN A 84 5.67 -7.91 -3.85
CA ASN A 84 7.09 -7.92 -3.57
C ASN A 84 7.44 -6.79 -2.60
N ASN A 85 8.65 -6.85 -2.06
CA ASN A 85 9.20 -5.80 -1.23
C ASN A 85 10.56 -5.35 -1.76
N GLY A 86 10.94 -4.14 -1.40
CA GLY A 86 12.27 -3.61 -1.68
C GLY A 86 12.71 -2.60 -0.64
N VAL A 87 13.97 -2.22 -0.74
CA VAL A 87 14.58 -1.14 0.05
C VAL A 87 15.25 -0.19 -0.93
N LEU A 88 14.89 1.09 -0.83
CA LEU A 88 15.60 2.18 -1.47
C LEU A 88 16.61 2.75 -0.46
N ASP A 89 17.87 2.47 -0.69
CA ASP A 89 18.97 2.92 0.15
C ASP A 89 19.98 3.68 -0.72
N GLU A 90 20.42 4.84 -0.25
CA GLU A 90 21.22 5.79 -1.03
C GLU A 90 20.62 6.01 -2.44
N ASN A 91 21.25 5.50 -3.49
CA ASN A 91 20.80 5.58 -4.88
C ASN A 91 20.49 4.21 -5.49
N LYS A 92 20.27 3.20 -4.66
CA LYS A 92 20.08 1.82 -5.08
C LYS A 92 18.77 1.26 -4.54
N ILE A 93 17.98 0.70 -5.45
CA ILE A 93 16.84 -0.13 -5.08
C ILE A 93 17.26 -1.60 -5.04
N THR A 94 17.02 -2.25 -3.91
CA THR A 94 17.19 -3.70 -3.75
C THR A 94 15.81 -4.33 -3.60
N ILE A 95 15.46 -5.26 -4.48
CA ILE A 95 14.15 -5.93 -4.51
C ILE A 95 14.32 -7.38 -4.04
N SER A 96 13.38 -7.88 -3.25
CA SER A 96 13.37 -9.27 -2.81
C SER A 96 13.29 -10.25 -3.99
N LYS A 97 14.05 -11.35 -3.88
CA LYS A 97 14.06 -12.46 -4.83
C LYS A 97 12.93 -13.47 -4.61
N LYS A 98 12.07 -13.24 -3.62
CA LYS A 98 10.94 -14.12 -3.26
C LYS A 98 9.61 -13.37 -3.41
N PRO A 99 9.20 -13.02 -4.64
CA PRO A 99 7.89 -12.42 -4.88
C PRO A 99 6.78 -13.44 -4.55
N MET A 100 5.66 -12.94 -4.04
CA MET A 100 4.49 -13.74 -3.66
C MET A 100 3.33 -13.45 -4.63
N PRO A 101 3.02 -14.37 -5.57
CA PRO A 101 1.85 -14.22 -6.43
C PRO A 101 0.56 -14.50 -5.66
N PHE A 102 -0.45 -13.67 -5.86
CA PHE A 102 -1.78 -13.82 -5.25
C PHE A 102 -2.87 -13.67 -6.32
N LYS A 103 -3.77 -14.65 -6.42
CA LYS A 103 -4.93 -14.58 -7.32
C LYS A 103 -6.12 -13.95 -6.60
N PHE A 104 -6.69 -12.91 -7.20
CA PHE A 104 -7.91 -12.29 -6.65
C PHE A 104 -9.10 -13.22 -6.82
N LYS A 105 -10.12 -13.02 -5.99
CA LYS A 105 -11.44 -13.63 -6.13
C LYS A 105 -12.47 -12.54 -6.30
N THR A 106 -13.44 -12.78 -7.18
CA THR A 106 -14.61 -11.92 -7.29
C THR A 106 -15.44 -12.03 -6.01
N LEU A 107 -15.82 -10.88 -5.48
CA LEU A 107 -16.71 -10.75 -4.35
C LEU A 107 -18.15 -10.89 -4.85
N TYR A 108 -18.72 -12.09 -4.69
CA TYR A 108 -20.13 -12.35 -5.04
C TYR A 108 -21.01 -11.97 -3.84
N SER A 109 -21.57 -10.76 -3.88
CA SER A 109 -22.56 -10.28 -2.93
C SER A 109 -23.65 -9.54 -3.69
N GLU A 110 -24.88 -9.63 -3.19
CA GLU A 110 -26.04 -8.92 -3.73
C GLU A 110 -26.11 -7.46 -3.26
N GLN A 111 -25.37 -7.11 -2.20
CA GLN A 111 -25.40 -5.78 -1.57
C GLN A 111 -23.98 -5.21 -1.37
N GLU A 112 -23.89 -3.88 -1.25
CA GLU A 112 -22.65 -3.23 -0.81
C GLU A 112 -22.24 -3.73 0.57
N MET A 113 -20.95 -3.93 0.77
CA MET A 113 -20.41 -4.48 2.01
C MET A 113 -19.40 -3.53 2.64
N GLU A 114 -19.44 -3.42 3.96
CA GLU A 114 -18.45 -2.66 4.73
C GLU A 114 -17.26 -3.56 5.09
N TYR A 115 -16.04 -3.09 4.83
CA TYR A 115 -14.81 -3.81 5.12
C TYR A 115 -13.65 -2.82 5.32
N LYS A 116 -12.61 -3.13 6.09
CA LYS A 116 -12.59 -3.51 7.50
C LYS A 116 -12.55 -2.18 8.26
N GLU A 117 -12.93 -2.14 9.53
CA GLU A 117 -12.66 -0.95 10.35
C GLU A 117 -11.18 -0.88 10.74
N PHE A 118 -10.54 0.26 10.55
CA PHE A 118 -9.15 0.47 10.94
C PHE A 118 -8.88 1.89 11.43
N THR A 119 -7.89 2.01 12.32
CA THR A 119 -7.47 3.26 12.95
C THR A 119 -6.47 4.01 12.08
N TYR A 120 -6.52 5.34 12.17
CA TYR A 120 -5.58 6.25 11.53
C TYR A 120 -4.63 6.90 12.54
N THR A 121 -3.47 7.32 12.06
CA THR A 121 -2.67 8.32 12.77
C THR A 121 -3.35 9.70 12.71
N PRO A 122 -2.99 10.66 13.59
CA PRO A 122 -3.53 12.02 13.53
C PRO A 122 -3.36 12.72 12.17
N ASN A 123 -2.29 12.41 11.44
CA ASN A 123 -2.04 12.90 10.08
C ASN A 123 -2.68 12.03 8.98
N LEU A 124 -3.72 11.25 9.32
CA LEU A 124 -4.51 10.44 8.39
C LEU A 124 -3.72 9.40 7.59
N LYS A 125 -2.64 8.86 8.17
CA LYS A 125 -1.91 7.69 7.65
C LYS A 125 -2.48 6.39 8.26
N ARG A 126 -2.36 5.29 7.52
CA ARG A 126 -2.97 3.99 7.86
C ARG A 126 -2.05 2.82 7.50
N PRO A 127 -2.19 1.64 8.12
CA PRO A 127 -1.36 0.46 7.83
C PRO A 127 -1.92 -0.42 6.71
N ILE A 128 -3.15 -0.16 6.28
CA ILE A 128 -3.94 -0.99 5.37
C ILE A 128 -4.49 -0.16 4.22
N THR A 129 -4.59 -0.77 3.03
CA THR A 129 -5.32 -0.18 1.91
C THR A 129 -6.02 -1.27 1.11
N ILE A 130 -7.00 -0.85 0.31
CA ILE A 130 -7.76 -1.72 -0.58
C ILE A 130 -7.67 -1.13 -1.97
N ILE A 131 -7.36 -1.99 -2.93
CA ILE A 131 -7.12 -1.61 -4.31
C ILE A 131 -8.11 -2.36 -5.19
N ASP A 132 -8.74 -1.64 -6.11
CA ASP A 132 -9.45 -2.24 -7.23
C ASP A 132 -8.39 -2.75 -8.24
N PRO A 133 -8.23 -4.07 -8.42
CA PRO A 133 -7.19 -4.63 -9.26
C PRO A 133 -7.39 -4.33 -10.75
N GLU A 134 -8.60 -3.93 -11.17
CA GLU A 134 -8.90 -3.56 -12.55
C GLU A 134 -8.36 -2.18 -12.90
N THR A 135 -8.55 -1.22 -11.99
CA THR A 135 -8.13 0.19 -12.19
C THR A 135 -6.79 0.52 -11.53
N THR A 136 -6.31 -0.35 -10.63
CA THR A 136 -5.20 -0.12 -9.71
C THR A 136 -5.38 1.07 -8.78
N GLU A 137 -6.61 1.55 -8.62
CA GLU A 137 -6.94 2.66 -7.72
C GLU A 137 -7.31 2.20 -6.31
N GLU A 138 -6.92 3.02 -5.33
CA GLU A 138 -7.29 2.79 -3.94
C GLU A 138 -8.77 3.12 -3.71
N ILE A 139 -9.45 2.23 -2.99
CA ILE A 139 -10.79 2.48 -2.49
C ILE A 139 -10.69 3.48 -1.34
N LYS A 140 -11.22 4.68 -1.57
CA LYS A 140 -11.23 5.76 -0.57
C LYS A 140 -12.06 5.35 0.65
N PRO A 141 -11.48 5.31 1.85
CA PRO A 141 -12.22 5.00 3.06
C PRO A 141 -13.11 6.17 3.48
N ILE A 142 -14.24 5.85 4.10
CA ILE A 142 -15.09 6.83 4.78
C ILE A 142 -14.53 6.99 6.19
N LEU A 143 -14.10 8.21 6.52
CA LEU A 143 -13.55 8.55 7.83
C LEU A 143 -14.66 9.01 8.78
N TYR A 144 -14.52 8.66 10.05
CA TYR A 144 -15.40 9.12 11.11
C TYR A 144 -14.64 9.15 12.45
N MET A 145 -15.12 9.96 13.41
CA MET A 145 -14.59 9.98 14.77
C MET A 145 -15.34 8.96 15.62
N ASP A 146 -14.62 8.06 16.29
CA ASP A 146 -15.22 7.17 17.29
C ASP A 146 -15.32 7.91 18.64
N GLU A 147 -16.54 8.21 19.08
CA GLU A 147 -16.79 8.94 20.32
C GLU A 147 -16.35 8.18 21.58
N LYS A 148 -16.21 6.85 21.52
CA LYS A 148 -15.82 6.03 22.68
C LYS A 148 -14.32 6.06 22.92
N THR A 149 -13.53 5.98 21.84
CA THR A 149 -12.06 5.96 21.92
C THR A 149 -11.43 7.33 21.63
N ASN A 150 -12.20 8.28 21.11
CA ASN A 150 -11.74 9.58 20.62
C ASN A 150 -10.67 9.44 19.52
N GLU A 151 -10.82 8.43 18.67
CA GLU A 151 -9.89 8.10 17.57
C GLU A 151 -10.56 8.32 16.21
N VAL A 152 -9.76 8.71 15.22
CA VAL A 152 -10.20 8.73 13.82
C VAL A 152 -10.13 7.31 13.26
N LYS A 153 -11.28 6.80 12.85
CA LYS A 153 -11.42 5.49 12.21
C LYS A 153 -11.84 5.65 10.76
N GLY A 154 -11.60 4.62 9.97
CA GLY A 154 -12.19 4.51 8.65
C GLY A 154 -12.61 3.11 8.29
N LYS A 155 -13.54 3.07 7.34
CA LYS A 155 -14.06 1.85 6.74
C LYS A 155 -14.25 2.04 5.24
N CYS A 156 -14.06 0.99 4.46
CA CYS A 156 -14.31 1.03 3.03
C CYS A 156 -15.66 0.38 2.72
N LYS A 157 -16.32 0.90 1.68
CA LYS A 157 -17.49 0.25 1.07
C LYS A 157 -17.06 -0.45 -0.21
N LEU A 158 -17.32 -1.75 -0.28
CA LEU A 158 -17.00 -2.60 -1.42
C LEU A 158 -18.26 -2.85 -2.23
N LYS A 159 -18.15 -2.71 -3.55
CA LYS A 159 -19.26 -2.93 -4.48
C LYS A 159 -19.45 -4.42 -4.77
N PRO A 160 -20.70 -4.87 -4.96
CA PRO A 160 -21.04 -6.17 -5.52
C PRO A 160 -20.27 -6.56 -6.78
N TYR A 161 -19.99 -7.86 -6.94
CA TYR A 161 -19.47 -8.49 -8.16
C TYR A 161 -18.16 -7.90 -8.69
N LYS A 162 -17.37 -7.26 -7.82
CA LYS A 162 -16.02 -6.77 -8.14
C LYS A 162 -14.97 -7.62 -7.43
N SER A 163 -13.75 -7.62 -7.96
CA SER A 163 -12.59 -8.14 -7.24
C SER A 163 -11.93 -7.00 -6.47
N TYR A 164 -11.33 -7.31 -5.32
CA TYR A 164 -10.58 -6.35 -4.51
C TYR A 164 -9.33 -7.03 -3.97
N PHE A 165 -8.26 -6.26 -3.84
CA PHE A 165 -7.06 -6.68 -3.15
C PHE A 165 -6.83 -5.78 -1.95
N ALA A 166 -6.82 -6.35 -0.75
CA ALA A 166 -6.43 -5.65 0.46
C ALA A 166 -5.01 -6.06 0.83
N PHE A 167 -4.19 -5.12 1.27
CA PHE A 167 -2.95 -5.46 1.97
C PHE A 167 -2.75 -4.59 3.20
N GLU A 168 -2.13 -5.19 4.19
CA GLU A 168 -1.85 -4.61 5.50
C GLU A 168 -0.40 -4.87 5.88
N ILE A 169 0.20 -3.86 6.51
CA ILE A 169 1.50 -3.93 7.15
C ILE A 169 1.30 -4.37 8.60
N ARG A 170 1.86 -5.53 8.95
CA ARG A 170 1.82 -6.07 10.32
C ARG A 170 3.20 -6.08 10.94
N GLU A 171 3.26 -5.80 12.23
CA GLU A 171 4.47 -5.96 13.01
C GLU A 171 4.66 -7.43 13.41
N ASN A 172 5.90 -7.90 13.31
CA ASN A 172 6.34 -9.17 13.88
C ASN A 172 7.05 -8.97 15.23
N ASP A 173 7.14 -10.04 16.01
CA ASP A 173 7.79 -10.04 17.34
C ASP A 173 9.26 -9.57 17.30
N ASP A 174 9.96 -9.76 16.19
CA ASP A 174 11.33 -9.32 15.97
C ASP A 174 11.45 -7.86 15.50
N LYS A 175 10.34 -7.11 15.52
CA LYS A 175 10.21 -5.74 15.00
C LYS A 175 10.43 -5.63 13.48
N SER A 176 10.44 -6.76 12.77
CA SER A 176 10.29 -6.78 11.32
C SER A 176 8.84 -6.51 10.93
N VAL A 177 8.63 -6.33 9.63
CA VAL A 177 7.35 -5.97 9.05
C VAL A 177 6.95 -7.03 8.05
N ASP A 178 5.76 -7.59 8.22
CA ASP A 178 5.14 -8.49 7.26
C ASP A 178 4.14 -7.73 6.39
N ILE A 179 4.14 -8.10 5.10
CA ILE A 179 3.15 -7.65 4.14
C ILE A 179 2.12 -8.76 4.03
N VAL A 180 0.93 -8.52 4.56
CA VAL A 180 -0.18 -9.46 4.48
C VAL A 180 -1.15 -8.98 3.42
N GLY A 181 -1.12 -9.64 2.26
CA GLY A 181 -2.01 -9.35 1.13
C GLY A 181 -3.04 -10.45 0.91
N GLY A 182 -4.27 -10.07 0.56
CA GLY A 182 -5.34 -11.02 0.33
C GLY A 182 -6.60 -10.41 -0.30
N ASN A 183 -7.60 -11.26 -0.50
CA ASN A 183 -8.96 -10.76 -0.74
C ASN A 183 -9.49 -10.19 0.58
N PRO A 184 -10.27 -9.11 0.56
CA PRO A 184 -11.05 -8.71 1.72
C PRO A 184 -11.85 -9.88 2.28
N VAL A 185 -11.54 -10.31 3.51
CA VAL A 185 -12.28 -11.35 4.22
C VAL A 185 -13.30 -10.66 5.12
N ILE A 186 -14.57 -10.95 4.90
CA ILE A 186 -15.64 -10.48 5.77
C ILE A 186 -15.77 -11.49 6.90
N GLU A 187 -15.57 -11.03 8.14
CA GLU A 187 -15.94 -11.81 9.32
C GLU A 187 -17.47 -11.77 9.41
N ASN A 188 -18.12 -12.92 9.23
CA ASN A 188 -19.55 -13.11 9.45
C ASN A 188 -19.84 -13.34 10.94
#